data_AF-A0A9Q0ISX1-F1
#
_entry.id   AF-A0A9Q0ISX1-F1
#
_cell.length_a   1.000
_cell.length_b   1.000
_cell.length_c   1.000
_cell.angle_alpha   90.00
_cell.angle_beta   90.00
_cell.angle_gamma   90.00
#
_symmetry.space_group_name_H-M   'P 1'
#
loop_
_entity.id
_entity.type
_entity.pdbx_description
1 polymer ?
#
loop_
_entity_poly.entity_id
_entity_poly.type
_entity_poly.pdbx_seq_one_letter_code
_entity_poly.pdbx_strand_id
1 'polypeptide(L)'
;MSAAKENTCRKFQANIFNKSKCQNCFKPRELHLLTDQDLTQAKPIYGGWLCLAPEGTDFDNPMQRSRKWQRRFFVLYEHGCLRFALDESVSCGVYRV
;
A
#
# COMPACT_ATOMS: atom_id res chain seq x y z
N MET A 1 36.48 -7.16 15.06
CA MET A 1 35.93 -5.95 14.42
C MET A 1 35.17 -6.37 13.16
N SER A 2 33.85 -6.45 13.22
CA SER A 2 33.02 -6.60 12.02
C SER A 2 31.88 -5.62 12.14
N ALA A 3 32.08 -4.44 11.55
CA ALA A 3 31.10 -3.39 11.50
C ALA A 3 29.83 -3.94 10.86
N ALA A 4 28.76 -4.00 11.64
CA ALA A 4 27.41 -4.15 11.14
C ALA A 4 27.14 -2.94 10.24
N LYS A 5 27.45 -3.06 8.94
CA LYS A 5 26.90 -2.19 7.92
C LYS A 5 25.43 -2.58 7.81
N GLU A 6 24.65 -1.97 8.69
CA GLU A 6 23.19 -1.92 8.68
C GLU A 6 22.76 -1.17 7.41
N ASN A 7 23.01 -1.80 6.24
CA ASN A 7 22.70 -1.21 4.96
C ASN A 7 21.28 -1.63 4.59
N THR A 8 20.36 -0.74 4.93
CA THR A 8 18.94 -0.68 4.59
C THR A 8 18.74 -1.01 3.10
N CYS A 9 18.66 -2.29 2.75
CA CYS A 9 18.37 -2.69 1.38
C CYS A 9 16.89 -2.38 1.09
N ARG A 10 16.63 -1.15 0.60
CA ARG A 10 15.27 -0.64 0.35
C ARG A 10 14.66 -1.13 -0.96
N LYS A 11 15.51 -1.55 -1.90
CA LYS A 11 15.08 -1.98 -3.23
C LYS A 11 15.49 -3.41 -3.49
N PHE A 12 14.50 -4.27 -3.69
CA PHE A 12 14.73 -5.65 -4.07
C PHE A 12 15.37 -5.74 -5.46
N GLN A 13 16.51 -6.42 -5.55
CA GLN A 13 17.16 -6.78 -6.82
C GLN A 13 17.35 -8.29 -6.82
N ALA A 14 16.79 -9.03 -7.78
CA ALA A 14 16.84 -10.49 -7.77
C ALA A 14 18.28 -11.00 -7.87
N ASN A 15 18.65 -11.97 -7.03
CA ASN A 15 19.93 -12.66 -7.11
C ASN A 15 19.97 -13.61 -8.32
N ILE A 16 21.13 -13.69 -8.97
CA ILE A 16 21.37 -14.52 -10.17
C ILE A 16 21.15 -16.02 -9.90
N PHE A 17 21.55 -16.50 -8.72
CA PHE A 17 21.42 -17.91 -8.32
C PHE A 17 20.06 -18.24 -7.72
N ASN A 18 19.41 -17.27 -7.08
CA ASN A 18 18.11 -17.47 -6.47
C ASN A 18 17.22 -16.22 -6.58
N LYS A 19 16.27 -16.24 -7.52
CA LYS A 19 15.37 -15.12 -7.83
C LYS A 19 14.43 -14.70 -6.69
N SER A 20 14.32 -15.51 -5.63
CA SER A 20 13.54 -15.15 -4.43
C SER A 20 14.37 -14.36 -3.39
N LYS A 21 15.70 -14.31 -3.54
CA LYS A 21 16.61 -13.58 -2.66
C LYS A 21 17.10 -12.30 -3.32
N CYS A 22 17.37 -11.29 -2.50
CA CYS A 22 17.97 -10.06 -2.98
C CYS A 22 19.48 -10.24 -3.21
N GLN A 23 20.01 -9.67 -4.29
CA GLN A 23 21.43 -9.67 -4.63
C GLN A 23 22.26 -8.89 -3.60
N ASN A 24 21.72 -7.80 -3.07
CA ASN A 24 22.49 -6.87 -2.24
C ASN A 24 22.51 -7.24 -0.76
N CYS A 25 21.51 -7.96 -0.25
CA CYS A 25 21.44 -8.35 1.16
C CYS A 25 21.10 -9.82 1.41
N PHE A 26 20.89 -10.63 0.37
CA PHE A 26 20.58 -12.07 0.43
C PHE A 26 19.31 -12.45 1.21
N LYS A 27 18.58 -11.48 1.75
CA LYS A 27 17.28 -11.67 2.40
C LYS A 27 16.19 -11.99 1.38
N PRO A 28 15.13 -12.71 1.80
CA PRO A 28 13.98 -12.97 0.95
C PRO A 28 13.28 -11.68 0.49
N ARG A 29 12.58 -11.79 -0.64
CA ARG A 29 11.76 -10.71 -1.21
C ARG A 29 10.76 -10.15 -0.21
N GLU A 30 10.15 -11.00 0.62
CA GLU A 30 9.16 -10.56 1.62
C GLU A 30 9.74 -9.62 2.69
N LEU A 31 11.06 -9.57 2.90
CA LEU A 31 11.67 -8.61 3.81
C LEU A 31 11.98 -7.25 3.16
N HIS A 32 11.77 -7.15 1.84
CA HIS A 32 11.87 -5.91 1.08
C HIS A 32 10.48 -5.36 0.77
N LEU A 33 9.49 -5.57 1.65
CA LEU A 33 8.20 -4.87 1.56
C LEU A 33 8.50 -3.41 1.23
N LEU A 34 7.84 -2.90 0.18
CA LEU A 34 8.03 -1.54 -0.32
C LEU A 34 8.09 -0.59 0.88
N THR A 35 9.14 0.20 0.96
CA THR A 35 9.27 1.15 2.07
C THR A 35 8.10 2.13 2.00
N ASP A 36 7.65 2.70 3.12
CA ASP A 36 6.58 3.71 3.13
C ASP A 36 6.85 4.87 2.15
N GLN A 37 8.14 5.12 1.88
CA GLN A 37 8.60 6.08 0.90
C GLN A 37 8.32 5.67 -0.56
N ASP A 38 8.41 4.38 -0.89
CA ASP A 38 8.03 3.85 -2.20
C ASP A 38 6.50 3.82 -2.36
N LEU A 39 5.76 3.53 -1.27
CA LEU A 39 4.29 3.56 -1.27
C LEU A 39 3.75 4.98 -1.52
N THR A 40 4.43 6.01 -1.05
CA THR A 40 4.05 7.42 -1.25
C THR A 40 4.42 7.97 -2.62
N GLN A 41 5.41 7.39 -3.31
CA GLN A 41 5.81 7.80 -4.67
C GLN A 41 5.11 7.02 -5.79
N ALA A 42 4.40 5.95 -5.45
CA ALA A 42 3.77 5.10 -6.42
C ALA A 42 2.73 5.82 -7.27
N LYS A 43 2.67 5.45 -8.54
CA LYS A 43 1.73 6.05 -9.49
C LYS A 43 0.30 5.54 -9.26
N PRO A 44 -0.71 6.43 -9.23
CA PRO A 44 -2.11 6.00 -9.25
C PRO A 44 -2.45 5.41 -10.63
N ILE A 45 -3.10 4.24 -10.64
CA ILE A 45 -3.49 3.53 -11.87
C ILE A 45 -5.00 3.59 -12.14
N TYR A 46 -5.82 3.70 -11.09
CA TYR A 46 -7.27 3.77 -11.22
C TYR A 46 -7.88 4.55 -10.05
N GLY A 47 -8.96 5.29 -10.33
CA GLY A 47 -9.71 6.04 -9.33
C GLY A 47 -11.21 5.82 -9.50
N GLY A 48 -11.93 5.61 -8.39
CA GLY A 48 -13.35 5.33 -8.45
C GLY A 48 -14.08 5.44 -7.12
N TRP A 49 -15.40 5.58 -7.20
CA TRP A 49 -16.26 5.62 -6.01
C TRP A 49 -16.56 4.20 -5.53
N LEU A 50 -16.28 3.92 -4.26
CA LEU A 50 -16.66 2.66 -3.61
C LEU A 50 -17.39 2.93 -2.29
N CYS A 51 -18.08 1.91 -1.80
CA CYS A 51 -18.76 1.92 -0.51
C CYS A 51 -17.87 1.25 0.54
N LEU A 52 -17.49 2.00 1.57
CA LEU A 52 -16.77 1.53 2.75
C LEU A 52 -17.77 1.13 3.83
N ALA A 53 -17.63 -0.09 4.34
CA ALA A 53 -18.38 -0.54 5.52
C ALA A 53 -17.95 0.26 6.74
N PRO A 54 -18.86 0.56 7.69
CA PRO A 54 -18.48 1.18 8.96
C PRO A 54 -17.37 0.41 9.67
N GLU A 55 -16.46 1.12 10.33
CA GLU A 55 -15.43 0.49 11.14
C GLU A 55 -16.07 -0.36 12.25
N GLY A 56 -15.55 -1.58 12.44
CA GLY A 56 -16.12 -2.55 13.36
C GLY A 56 -17.45 -3.17 12.92
N THR A 57 -17.77 -3.17 11.63
CA THR A 57 -18.92 -3.94 11.11
C THR A 57 -18.64 -5.43 11.23
N ASP A 58 -19.42 -6.10 12.08
CA ASP A 58 -19.50 -7.56 12.13
C ASP A 58 -20.45 -8.04 11.03
N PHE A 59 -19.90 -8.76 10.04
CA PHE A 59 -20.69 -9.28 8.92
C PHE A 59 -21.50 -10.52 9.30
N ASP A 60 -21.17 -11.22 10.37
CA ASP A 60 -21.92 -12.39 10.81
C ASP A 60 -23.19 -12.01 11.57
N ASN A 61 -23.25 -10.78 12.10
CA ASN A 61 -24.44 -10.22 12.72
C ASN A 61 -25.40 -9.61 11.66
N PRO A 62 -26.58 -10.20 11.41
CA PRO A 62 -27.52 -9.71 10.39
C PRO A 62 -28.00 -8.27 10.63
N MET A 63 -28.05 -7.82 11.89
CA MET A 63 -28.45 -6.44 12.23
C MET A 63 -27.41 -5.40 11.79
N GLN A 64 -26.15 -5.79 11.60
CA GLN A 64 -25.08 -4.86 11.22
C GLN A 64 -24.91 -4.76 9.69
N ARG A 65 -25.45 -5.71 8.92
CA ARG A 65 -25.40 -5.72 7.44
C ARG A 65 -26.13 -4.53 6.81
N SER A 66 -27.14 -3.99 7.49
CA SER A 66 -27.96 -2.85 7.04
C SER A 66 -27.44 -1.49 7.53
N ARG A 67 -26.27 -1.43 8.18
CA ARG A 67 -25.68 -0.15 8.60
C ARG A 67 -25.37 0.72 7.37
N LYS A 68 -25.42 2.04 7.56
CA LYS A 68 -25.19 3.00 6.47
C LYS A 68 -23.74 2.91 5.99
N TRP A 69 -23.56 2.46 4.75
CA TRP A 69 -22.26 2.44 4.08
C TRP A 69 -21.81 3.85 3.72
N GLN A 70 -20.50 4.11 3.78
CA GLN A 70 -19.91 5.40 3.41
C GLN A 70 -19.41 5.37 1.98
N ARG A 71 -19.89 6.27 1.13
CA ARG A 71 -19.34 6.43 -0.22
C ARG A 71 -18.06 7.26 -0.15
N ARG A 72 -16.94 6.70 -0.60
CA ARG A 72 -15.63 7.38 -0.64
C ARG A 72 -14.98 7.21 -2.01
N PHE A 73 -14.14 8.16 -2.39
CA PHE A 73 -13.34 8.06 -3.60
C PHE A 73 -12.04 7.33 -3.29
N PHE A 74 -11.81 6.19 -3.95
CA PHE A 74 -10.63 5.36 -3.76
C PHE A 74 -9.68 5.51 -4.94
N VAL A 75 -8.39 5.42 -4.63
CA VAL A 75 -7.27 5.44 -5.57
C VAL A 75 -6.50 4.13 -5.41
N LEU A 76 -6.39 3.38 -6.50
CA LEU A 76 -5.56 2.19 -6.61
C LEU A 76 -4.20 2.59 -7.17
N TYR A 77 -3.14 2.14 -6.51
CA TYR A 77 -1.76 2.39 -6.93
C TYR A 77 -1.15 1.16 -7.60
N GLU A 78 -0.10 1.38 -8.40
CA GLU A 78 0.58 0.32 -9.17
C GLU A 78 1.11 -0.84 -8.32
N HIS A 79 1.41 -0.60 -7.04
CA HIS A 79 1.89 -1.61 -6.10
C HIS A 79 0.76 -2.37 -5.41
N GLY A 80 -0.49 -2.07 -5.73
CA GLY A 80 -1.68 -2.77 -5.23
C GLY A 80 -2.28 -2.20 -3.95
N CYS A 81 -1.74 -1.14 -3.34
CA CYS A 81 -2.44 -0.48 -2.25
C CYS A 81 -3.65 0.29 -2.76
N LEU A 82 -4.73 0.23 -1.99
CA LEU A 82 -5.96 0.97 -2.22
C LEU A 82 -6.15 1.94 -1.06
N ARG A 83 -6.18 3.24 -1.34
CA ARG A 83 -6.42 4.28 -0.32
C ARG A 83 -7.61 5.12 -0.72
N PHE A 84 -8.40 5.57 0.25
CA PHE A 84 -9.45 6.56 -0.02
C PHE A 84 -8.92 7.98 0.21
N ALA A 85 -9.37 8.92 -0.62
CA ALA A 85 -9.10 10.33 -0.41
C ALA A 85 -9.88 10.80 0.83
N LEU A 86 -9.17 11.42 1.78
CA LEU A 86 -9.75 12.24 2.82
C LEU A 86 -9.80 13.67 2.28
N ASP A 87 -10.96 14.32 2.34
CA ASP A 87 -11.17 15.70 1.87
C ASP A 87 -10.31 16.76 2.62
N GLU A 88 -9.45 16.36 3.56
CA GLU A 88 -8.61 17.26 4.37
C GLU A 88 -7.17 17.46 3.87
N SER A 89 -6.81 16.95 2.69
CA SER A 89 -5.50 17.31 2.09
C SER A 89 -5.64 18.45 1.09
N VAL A 90 -5.56 19.68 1.58
CA VAL A 90 -5.43 20.94 0.78
C VAL A 90 -4.14 20.97 -0.08
N SER A 91 -3.34 19.90 -0.08
CA SER A 91 -2.09 19.79 -0.84
C SER A 91 -2.09 18.69 -1.91
N CYS A 92 -3.12 17.84 -2.02
CA CYS A 92 -3.18 16.90 -3.13
C CYS A 92 -3.82 17.59 -4.33
N GLY A 93 -2.94 18.17 -5.17
CA GLY A 93 -3.30 18.83 -6.41
C GLY A 93 -4.39 18.04 -7.13
N VAL A 94 -5.43 18.79 -7.50
CA VAL A 94 -6.55 18.36 -8.33
C VAL A 94 -6.04 17.50 -9.48
N TYR A 95 -6.10 16.17 -9.33
CA TYR A 95 -6.02 15.25 -10.45
C TYR A 95 -7.38 15.32 -11.15
N ARG A 96 -7.56 16.38 -11.96
CA ARG A 96 -8.54 16.38 -13.04
C ARG A 96 -8.13 15.27 -14.00
N VAL A 97 -8.99 14.27 -14.11
CA VAL A 97 -9.02 13.35 -15.26
C VAL A 97 -9.39 14.14 -16.50
#